data_AF-A0A2D9HRT9-F1
#
_entry.id   AF-A0A2D9HRT9-F1
#
_cell.length_a   1.000
_cell.length_b   1.000
_cell.length_c   1.000
_cell.angle_alpha   90.00
_cell.angle_beta   90.00
_cell.angle_gamma   90.00
#
_symmetry.space_group_name_H-M   'P 1'
#
loop_
_entity.id
_entity.type
_entity.pdbx_description
1 polymer ?
#
loop_
_entity_poly.entity_id
_entity_poly.type
_entity_poly.pdbx_seq_one_letter_code
_entity_poly.pdbx_strand_id
1 'polypeptide(L)' 'MNAAEIRKLIAEHDMAGLDKLEQEVYASMDDEANDVSVLGDTLTNILGAKRVLEEAEKQGVEPKVALRTFFKDVRGVIG' A
#
# COMPACT_ATOMS: atom_id res chain seq x y z
N MET A 1 -1.77 6.31 -6.25
CA MET A 1 -1.88 5.95 -4.81
C MET A 1 -3.16 6.49 -4.21
N ASN A 2 -4.01 5.62 -3.63
CA ASN A 2 -5.35 5.96 -3.14
C ASN A 2 -5.53 5.59 -1.65
N ALA A 3 -5.95 6.56 -0.83
CA ALA A 3 -6.13 6.38 0.61
C ALA A 3 -7.23 5.38 0.98
N ALA A 4 -8.29 5.28 0.18
CA ALA A 4 -9.37 4.33 0.41
C ALA A 4 -8.90 2.89 0.18
N GLU A 5 -8.17 2.65 -0.91
CA GLU A 5 -7.59 1.35 -1.23
C GLU A 5 -6.57 0.91 -0.18
N ILE A 6 -5.66 1.81 0.21
CA ILE A 6 -4.68 1.52 1.26
C ILE A 6 -5.39 1.18 2.58
N ARG A 7 -6.43 1.93 2.94
CA ARG A 7 -7.22 1.65 4.16
C ARG A 7 -7.86 0.27 4.12
N LYS A 8 -8.33 -0.17 2.96
CA LYS A 8 -8.90 -1.50 2.76
C LYS A 8 -7.81 -2.57 2.92
N LEU A 9 -6.68 -2.40 2.24
CA LEU A 9 -5.55 -3.32 2.29
C LEU A 9 -5.03 -3.55 3.72
N ILE A 10 -4.80 -2.49 4.51
CA ILE A 10 -4.33 -2.63 5.91
C ILE A 10 -5.39 -3.19 6.87
N ALA A 11 -6.66 -3.24 6.46
CA ALA A 11 -7.74 -3.82 7.25
C ALA A 11 -7.95 -5.30 6.94
N GLU A 12 -7.64 -5.72 5.72
CA GLU A 12 -7.85 -7.08 5.22
C GLU A 12 -6.57 -7.94 5.29
N HIS A 13 -5.38 -7.31 5.29
CA HIS A 13 -4.10 -7.99 5.21
C HIS A 13 -3.10 -7.49 6.27
N ASP A 14 -2.30 -8.41 6.78
CA ASP A 14 -1.07 -8.13 7.53
C ASP A 14 0.13 -8.00 6.56
N MET A 15 1.33 -7.78 7.11
CA MET A 15 2.54 -7.62 6.30
C MET A 15 2.79 -8.83 5.37
N ALA A 16 2.64 -10.04 5.90
CA ALA A 16 2.85 -11.27 5.14
C ALA A 16 1.79 -11.47 4.05
N GLY A 17 0.54 -11.06 4.30
CA GLY A 17 -0.52 -11.05 3.30
C GLY A 17 -0.25 -10.05 2.17
N LEU A 18 0.23 -8.85 2.51
CA LEU A 18 0.63 -7.84 1.53
C LEU A 18 1.85 -8.26 0.71
N ASP A 19 2.81 -8.97 1.30
CA ASP A 19 3.97 -9.51 0.58
C ASP A 19 3.55 -10.53 -0.49
N LYS A 20 2.56 -11.37 -0.20
CA LYS A 20 2.02 -12.32 -1.18
C LYS A 20 1.30 -11.60 -2.33
N LEU A 21 0.45 -10.62 -2.00
CA LEU A 21 -0.24 -9.80 -3.01
C LEU A 21 0.75 -9.04 -3.89
N GLU A 22 1.83 -8.51 -3.32
CA GLU A 22 2.89 -7.86 -4.07
C GLU A 22 3.54 -8.82 -5.08
N GLN A 23 3.89 -10.04 -4.66
CA GLN A 23 4.44 -11.06 -5.56
C GLN A 23 3.47 -11.48 -6.67
N GLU A 24 2.18 -11.61 -6.35
CA GLU A 24 1.13 -11.93 -7.33
C GLU A 24 0.99 -10.81 -8.38
N VAL A 25 1.05 -9.55 -7.96
CA VAL A 25 1.01 -8.40 -8.88
C VAL A 25 2.25 -8.38 -9.76
N TYR A 26 3.45 -8.59 -9.22
CA TYR A 26 4.66 -8.69 -10.05
C TYR A 26 4.58 -9.83 -11.07
N ALA A 27 4.16 -11.02 -10.64
CA ALA A 27 3.99 -12.16 -11.55
C ALA A 27 2.96 -11.87 -12.64
N SER A 28 1.94 -11.06 -12.34
CA SER A 28 0.93 -10.64 -13.32
C SER A 28 1.45 -9.57 -14.28
N MET A 29 2.40 -8.73 -13.86
CA MET A 29 3.02 -7.71 -14.74
C MET A 29 3.94 -8.31 -15.80
N ASP A 30 4.46 -9.51 -15.54
CA ASP A 30 5.28 -10.26 -16.51
C ASP A 30 4.46 -10.84 -17.67
N ASP A 31 3.12 -10.88 -17.55
CA ASP A 31 2.22 -11.29 -18.62
C ASP A 31 1.78 -10.08 -19.47
N GLU A 32 2.25 -10.04 -20.72
CA GLU A 32 1.95 -8.97 -21.70
C GLU A 32 0.45 -8.80 -22.00
N ALA A 33 -0.40 -9.77 -21.62
CA ALA A 33 -1.85 -9.65 -21.76
C ALA A 33 -2.50 -8.75 -20.70
N ASN A 34 -1.80 -8.40 -19.62
CA ASN A 34 -2.35 -7.63 -18.52
C ASN A 34 -2.14 -6.12 -18.68
N ASP A 35 -3.10 -5.35 -18.16
CA ASP A 35 -3.00 -3.89 -18.12
C ASP A 35 -1.99 -3.46 -17.04
N VAL A 36 -0.76 -3.21 -17.48
CA VAL A 36 0.37 -2.79 -16.63
C VAL A 36 0.05 -1.49 -15.87
N SER A 37 -0.82 -0.61 -16.40
CA SER A 37 -1.19 0.63 -15.71
C SER A 37 -2.03 0.37 -14.46
N VAL A 38 -3.02 -0.52 -14.57
CA VAL A 38 -3.86 -0.96 -13.45
C VAL A 38 -3.06 -1.74 -12.42
N LEU A 39 -2.15 -2.61 -12.87
CA LEU A 39 -1.25 -3.35 -11.99
C LEU A 39 -0.28 -2.42 -11.26
N GLY A 40 0.25 -1.39 -11.94
CA GLY A 40 1.11 -0.38 -11.34
C GLY A 40 0.41 0.43 -10.23
N ASP A 41 -0.85 0.80 -10.44
CA ASP A 41 -1.67 1.47 -9.42
C ASP A 41 -1.94 0.54 -8.22
N THR A 42 -2.21 -0.73 -8.49
CA THR A 42 -2.42 -1.76 -7.46
C THR A 42 -1.16 -1.95 -6.62
N LEU A 43 0.00 -2.12 -7.26
CA LEU A 43 1.30 -2.24 -6.60
C LEU A 43 1.60 -1.00 -5.74
N THR A 44 1.34 0.19 -6.27
CA THR A 44 1.54 1.45 -5.54
C THR A 44 0.70 1.49 -4.25
N ASN A 45 -0.53 0.98 -4.28
CA ASN A 45 -1.37 0.91 -3.10
C ASN A 45 -0.88 -0.17 -2.10
N ILE A 46 -0.41 -1.32 -2.58
CA ILE A 46 0.17 -2.37 -1.72
C ILE A 46 1.41 -1.84 -0.98
N LEU A 47 2.33 -1.21 -1.70
CA LEU A 47 3.54 -0.60 -1.11
C LEU A 47 3.19 0.49 -0.10
N GLY A 48 2.16 1.31 -0.38
CA GLY A 48 1.64 2.29 0.56
C GLY A 48 1.07 1.65 1.83
N ALA A 49 0.33 0.53 1.71
CA ALA A 49 -0.21 -0.22 2.84
C ALA A 49 0.89 -0.82 3.71
N LYS A 50 1.90 -1.45 3.09
CA LYS A 50 3.07 -1.98 3.81
C LYS A 50 3.78 -0.89 4.60
N ARG A 51 4.05 0.26 3.97
CA ARG A 51 4.68 1.40 4.65
C ARG A 51 3.86 1.91 5.83
N VAL A 52 2.53 1.93 5.73
CA VAL A 52 1.65 2.33 6.84
C VAL A 52 1.71 1.33 7.99
N LEU A 53 1.76 0.03 7.71
CA LEU A 53 1.90 -1.01 8.74
C LEU A 53 3.26 -0.92 9.44
N GLU A 54 4.35 -0.75 8.70
CA GLU A 54 5.69 -0.56 9.29
C GLU A 54 5.73 0.67 10.19
N GLU A 55 5.13 1.77 9.75
CA GLU A 55 5.15 3.03 10.52
C GLU A 55 4.29 2.91 11.79
N ALA A 56 3.16 2.21 11.69
CA ALA A 56 2.34 1.89 12.85
C ALA A 56 3.10 1.06 13.89
N GLU A 57 3.84 0.04 13.44
CA GLU A 57 4.68 -0.78 14.31
C GLU A 57 5.82 0.03 14.94
N LYS A 58 6.56 0.81 14.14
CA LYS A 58 7.66 1.67 14.61
C LYS A 58 7.22 2.70 15.65
N GLN A 59 6.04 3.30 15.47
CA GLN A 59 5.50 4.31 16.38
C GLN A 59 4.70 3.70 17.54
N GLY A 60 4.39 2.40 17.51
CA GLY A 60 3.51 1.75 18.48
C GLY A 60 2.07 2.29 18.45
N VAL A 61 1.58 2.69 17.26
CA VAL A 61 0.23 3.24 17.06
C VAL A 61 -0.61 2.33 16.17
N GLU A 62 -1.92 2.55 16.13
CA GLU A 62 -2.78 1.81 15.21
C GLU A 62 -2.50 2.18 13.73
N PRO A 63 -2.60 1.22 12.79
CA PRO A 63 -2.47 1.46 11.34
C PRO A 63 -3.32 2.61 10.80
N LYS A 64 -4.53 2.81 11.33
CA LYS A 64 -5.41 3.93 10.93
C LYS A 64 -4.83 5.29 11.32
N VAL A 65 -4.12 5.36 12.45
CA VAL A 65 -3.44 6.58 12.92
C VAL A 65 -2.24 6.86 12.04
N ALA A 66 -1.41 5.85 11.77
CA ALA A 66 -0.26 5.94 10.87
C ALA A 66 -0.69 6.35 9.44
N LEU A 67 -1.78 5.80 8.92
CA LEU A 67 -2.35 6.16 7.62
C LEU A 67 -2.65 7.67 7.51
N ARG A 68 -3.26 8.24 8.54
CA ARG A 68 -3.62 9.66 8.58
C ARG A 68 -2.36 10.54 8.55
N THR A 69 -1.30 10.13 9.23
CA THR A 69 0.00 10.83 9.23
C THR A 69 0.68 10.68 7.87
N PHE A 70 0.74 9.47 7.33
CA PHE A 70 1.32 9.17 6.03
C PHE A 70 0.77 10.05 4.90
N PHE A 71 -0.56 10.18 4.80
CA PHE A 71 -1.17 11.06 3.78
C PHE A 71 -0.99 12.55 4.04
N LYS A 72 -0.80 12.98 5.30
CA LYS A 72 -0.44 14.36 5.61
C LYS A 72 0.98 14.67 5.15
N ASP A 73 1.92 13.75 5.38
CA ASP A 73 3.32 13.91 5.00
C ASP A 73 3.49 13.92 3.47
N VAL A 74 2.78 13.02 2.76
CA VAL A 74 2.77 13.03 1.28
C VAL A 74 2.22 14.34 0.73
N ARG A 75 1.15 14.90 1.33
CA ARG A 75 0.65 16.23 0.92
C ARG A 75 1.61 17.37 1.24
N GLY A 76 2.37 17.26 2.34
CA GLY A 76 3.33 18.29 2.77
C GLY A 76 4.58 18.37 1.88
N VAL A 77 4.89 17.32 1.11
CA VAL A 77 6.04 17.27 0.20
C VAL A 77 5.70 17.76 -1.22
N ILE A 78 4.42 17.76 -1.61
CA ILE A 78 3.95 18.15 -2.95
C ILE A 78 3.35 19.59 -2.93
N GLY A 79 3.44 20.29 -1.80
CA GLY A 79 2.99 21.67 -1.61
C GLY A 79 4.10 22.69 -1.72
#